data_AF-A0A947BV41-F1
#
_entry.id   AF-A0A947BV41-F1
#
_cell.length_a   1.000
_cell.length_b   1.000
_cell.length_c   1.000
_cell.angle_alpha   90.00
_cell.angle_beta   90.00
_cell.angle_gamma   90.00
#
_symmetry.space_group_name_H-M   'P 1'
#
loop_
_entity.id
_entity.type
_entity.pdbx_description
1 polymer ?
#
loop_
_entity_poly.entity_id
_entity_poly.type
_entity_poly.pdbx_seq_one_letter_code
_entity_poly.pdbx_strand_id
1 'polypeptide(L)'
;MGHLATIVINIDALDQIKTDKTFGKKVSDAVMNLSVAPYIAKQNNEPFNGVNISSGHYCSAATAIESHHADVQNLVLVGGASWAEDLGPVWLNRPDEPKLLQLARALAEEHGYHLRKNPSR
;
A
#
# COMPACT_ATOMS: atom_id res chain seq x y z
N MET A 1 6.18 5.93 19.75
CA MET A 1 4.96 5.95 18.92
C MET A 1 4.93 4.67 18.12
N GLY A 2 3.80 3.95 18.09
CA GLY A 2 3.67 2.73 17.29
C GLY A 2 3.35 3.09 15.85
N HIS A 3 4.06 2.51 14.88
CA HIS A 3 3.74 2.63 13.47
C HIS A 3 2.88 1.42 13.07
N LEU A 4 1.73 1.69 12.46
CA LEU A 4 0.95 0.66 11.79
C LEU A 4 1.30 0.72 10.30
N ALA A 5 1.60 -0.43 9.72
CA ALA A 5 1.95 -0.54 8.32
C ALA A 5 1.13 -1.64 7.65
N THR A 6 0.68 -1.36 6.44
CA THR A 6 0.08 -2.35 5.55
C THR A 6 1.17 -2.86 4.59
N ILE A 7 1.31 -4.17 4.46
CA ILE A 7 2.25 -4.79 3.51
C ILE A 7 1.47 -5.44 2.38
N VAL A 8 1.71 -4.99 1.15
CA VAL A 8 1.20 -5.63 -0.06
C VAL A 8 2.29 -6.55 -0.61
N ILE A 9 2.01 -7.84 -0.78
CA ILE A 9 2.98 -8.85 -1.23
C ILE A 9 2.65 -9.25 -2.67
N ASN A 10 3.66 -9.28 -3.54
CA ASN A 10 3.53 -9.85 -4.87
C ASN A 10 3.57 -11.38 -4.77
N ILE A 11 2.47 -12.04 -5.17
CA ILE A 11 2.32 -13.50 -5.10
C ILE A 11 3.40 -14.21 -5.91
N ASP A 12 3.83 -13.64 -7.04
CA ASP A 12 4.86 -14.23 -7.90
C ASP A 12 6.27 -14.22 -7.26
N ALA A 13 6.46 -13.42 -6.21
CA ALA A 13 7.71 -13.34 -5.46
C ALA A 13 7.79 -14.32 -4.28
N LEU A 14 6.72 -15.08 -3.98
CA LEU A 14 6.64 -15.90 -2.75
C LEU A 14 7.74 -16.95 -2.64
N ASP A 15 8.13 -17.59 -3.75
CA ASP A 15 9.21 -18.57 -3.73
C ASP A 15 10.57 -17.94 -3.39
N GLN A 16 10.82 -16.72 -3.88
CA GLN A 16 12.04 -15.99 -3.57
C GLN A 16 12.02 -15.53 -2.11
N ILE A 17 10.92 -14.95 -1.65
CA ILE A 17 10.71 -14.51 -0.27
C ILE A 17 10.94 -15.67 0.71
N LYS A 18 10.40 -16.86 0.40
CA LYS A 18 10.55 -18.07 1.22
C LYS A 18 12.02 -18.44 1.47
N THR A 19 12.89 -18.18 0.49
CA THR A 19 14.33 -18.50 0.59
C THR A 19 15.18 -17.34 1.11
N ASP A 20 14.64 -16.12 1.16
CA ASP A 20 15.33 -14.92 1.62
C ASP A 20 15.30 -14.81 3.15
N LYS A 21 16.36 -15.32 3.80
CA LYS A 21 16.54 -15.29 5.25
C LYS A 21 16.60 -13.87 5.85
N THR A 22 16.79 -12.85 5.02
CA THR A 22 16.91 -11.45 5.45
C THR A 22 15.61 -10.66 5.24
N PHE A 23 14.60 -11.27 4.62
CA PHE A 23 13.38 -10.56 4.23
C PHE A 23 12.68 -9.90 5.43
N GLY A 24 12.61 -10.59 6.58
CA GLY A 24 12.04 -10.01 7.81
C GLY A 24 12.76 -8.73 8.28
N LYS A 25 14.09 -8.66 8.14
CA LYS A 25 14.86 -7.44 8.43
C LYS A 25 14.51 -6.34 7.44
N LYS A 26 14.40 -6.65 6.15
CA LYS A 26 14.03 -5.67 5.12
C LYS A 26 12.63 -5.10 5.33
N VAL A 27 11.68 -5.92 5.79
CA VAL A 27 10.35 -5.47 6.21
C VAL A 27 10.47 -4.49 7.37
N SER A 28 11.22 -4.84 8.41
CA SER A 28 11.44 -3.95 9.56
C SER A 28 12.06 -2.62 9.13
N ASP A 29 13.11 -2.64 8.30
CA ASP A 29 13.78 -1.45 7.80
C ASP A 29 12.82 -0.58 6.98
N ALA A 30 12.00 -1.20 6.12
CA ALA A 30 10.98 -0.50 5.33
C ALA A 30 9.92 0.17 6.20
N VAL A 31 9.40 -0.53 7.22
CA VAL A 31 8.42 0.05 8.16
C VAL A 31 9.02 1.22 8.93
N MET A 32 10.27 1.12 9.37
CA MET A 32 10.93 2.23 10.05
C MET A 32 11.12 3.44 9.12
N ASN A 33 11.41 3.21 7.84
CA ASN A 33 11.53 4.27 6.83
C ASN A 33 10.21 4.99 6.53
N LEU A 34 9.05 4.38 6.80
CA LEU A 34 7.74 5.04 6.65
C LEU A 34 7.59 6.26 7.55
N SER A 35 8.35 6.37 8.64
CA SER A 35 8.31 7.52 9.53
C SER A 35 8.99 8.78 8.98
N VAL A 36 9.88 8.62 7.98
CA VAL A 36 10.73 9.71 7.47
C VAL A 36 10.48 9.97 5.98
N ALA A 37 10.26 8.91 5.20
CA ALA A 37 10.13 9.00 3.75
C ALA A 37 8.98 9.89 3.25
N PRO A 38 7.77 9.90 3.87
CA PRO A 38 6.71 10.82 3.47
C PRO A 38 7.10 12.30 3.63
N TYR A 39 7.84 12.61 4.71
CA TYR A 39 8.31 13.98 4.96
C TYR A 39 9.32 14.43 3.89
N ILE A 40 10.27 13.56 3.55
CA ILE A 40 11.27 13.82 2.49
C ILE A 40 10.59 14.00 1.13
N ALA A 41 9.68 13.10 0.76
CA ALA A 41 8.95 13.19 -0.51
C ALA A 41 8.16 14.50 -0.61
N LYS A 42 7.49 14.90 0.48
CA LYS A 42 6.79 16.19 0.56
C LYS A 42 7.72 17.38 0.39
N GLN A 43 8.92 17.35 0.99
CA GLN A 43 9.91 18.42 0.80
C GLN A 43 10.40 18.53 -0.65
N ASN A 44 10.48 17.40 -1.35
CA ASN A 44 10.91 17.34 -2.75
C ASN A 44 9.77 17.54 -3.76
N ASN A 45 8.53 17.72 -3.30
CA ASN A 45 7.33 17.77 -4.14
C ASN A 45 7.14 16.50 -4.99
N GLU A 46 7.52 15.36 -4.43
CA GLU A 46 7.40 14.03 -5.02
C GLU A 46 6.24 13.25 -4.37
N PRO A 47 5.51 12.42 -5.13
CA PRO A 47 4.50 11.53 -4.57
C PRO A 47 5.18 10.44 -3.71
N PHE A 48 4.56 10.11 -2.57
CA PHE A 48 5.02 9.02 -1.70
C PHE A 48 4.04 7.84 -1.75
N ASN A 49 4.50 6.73 -2.32
CA ASN A 49 3.64 5.57 -2.60
C ASN A 49 3.95 4.38 -1.67
N GLY A 50 4.76 4.60 -0.62
CA GLY A 50 5.28 3.54 0.24
C GLY A 50 6.74 3.17 -0.06
N VAL A 51 7.23 2.14 0.62
CA VAL A 51 8.62 1.66 0.52
C VAL A 51 8.62 0.25 -0.08
N ASN A 52 9.24 0.10 -1.24
CA ASN A 52 9.42 -1.21 -1.88
C ASN A 52 10.47 -2.05 -1.14
N ILE A 53 10.18 -3.35 -1.05
CA ILE A 53 10.98 -4.36 -0.38
C ILE A 53 11.39 -5.39 -1.44
N SER A 54 12.70 -5.56 -1.62
CA SER A 54 13.25 -6.49 -2.60
C SER A 54 13.44 -7.91 -2.06
N SER A 55 13.30 -8.91 -2.93
CA SER A 55 13.67 -10.29 -2.64
C SER A 55 14.09 -11.02 -3.91
N GLY A 56 15.24 -11.71 -3.88
CA GLY A 56 15.81 -12.35 -5.06
C GLY A 56 15.95 -11.38 -6.24
N HIS A 57 15.32 -11.71 -7.37
CA HIS A 57 15.30 -10.90 -8.59
C HIS A 57 14.17 -9.85 -8.64
N TYR A 58 13.34 -9.74 -7.61
CA TYR A 58 12.27 -8.76 -7.55
C TYR A 58 12.74 -7.50 -6.83
N CYS A 59 12.75 -6.37 -7.54
CA CYS A 59 13.00 -5.05 -6.97
C CYS A 59 11.83 -4.56 -6.07
N SER A 60 10.63 -5.11 -6.29
CA SER A 60 9.41 -4.85 -5.50
C SER A 60 8.68 -6.17 -5.25
N ALA A 61 9.24 -7.00 -4.36
CA ALA A 61 8.63 -8.25 -3.91
C ALA A 61 7.45 -7.99 -2.95
N ALA A 62 7.53 -6.88 -2.21
CA ALA A 62 6.45 -6.34 -1.41
C ALA A 62 6.57 -4.80 -1.33
N THR A 63 5.49 -4.13 -0.96
CA THR A 63 5.47 -2.69 -0.69
C THR A 63 4.90 -2.46 0.71
N ALA A 64 5.63 -1.71 1.54
CA ALA A 64 5.16 -1.26 2.84
C ALA A 64 4.50 0.12 2.68
N ILE A 65 3.30 0.28 3.23
CA ILE A 65 2.52 1.52 3.20
C ILE A 65 2.22 1.92 4.63
N GLU A 66 2.43 3.21 4.93
CA GLU A 66 2.04 3.75 6.22
C GLU A 66 0.52 3.69 6.35
N SER A 67 0.01 3.28 7.49
CA SER A 67 -1.40 3.41 7.83
C SER A 67 -1.46 4.22 9.11
N HIS A 68 -1.73 5.51 8.96
CA HIS A 68 -1.60 6.49 10.04
C HIS A 68 -2.76 6.38 11.05
N HIS A 69 -2.44 6.19 12.34
CA HIS A 69 -3.34 5.98 13.50
C HIS A 69 -4.44 4.91 13.34
N ALA A 70 -4.77 4.21 14.43
CA ALA A 70 -5.81 3.17 14.43
C ALA A 70 -7.24 3.69 14.13
N ASP A 71 -7.41 5.02 14.07
CA ASP A 71 -8.68 5.72 13.93
C ASP A 71 -9.00 6.12 12.47
N VAL A 72 -8.10 5.79 11.53
CA VAL A 72 -8.23 6.19 10.12
C VAL A 72 -8.04 4.99 9.20
N GLN A 73 -8.77 4.96 8.09
CA GLN A 73 -8.58 3.98 7.02
C GLN A 73 -7.70 4.59 5.94
N ASN A 74 -6.69 3.88 5.43
CA ASN A 74 -5.97 4.31 4.23
C ASN A 74 -6.53 3.61 3.01
N LEU A 75 -6.74 4.36 1.94
CA LEU A 75 -7.11 3.78 0.66
C LEU A 75 -5.85 3.47 -0.15
N VAL A 76 -5.66 2.20 -0.47
CA VAL A 76 -4.50 1.74 -1.23
C VAL A 76 -4.95 1.25 -2.60
N LEU A 77 -4.40 1.82 -3.66
CA LEU A 77 -4.51 1.27 -5.01
C LEU A 77 -3.40 0.25 -5.23
N VAL A 78 -3.75 -0.99 -5.57
CA VAL A 78 -2.77 -2.05 -5.87
C VAL A 78 -2.87 -2.44 -7.33
N GLY A 79 -1.81 -2.20 -8.09
CA GLY A 79 -1.67 -2.62 -9.48
C GLY A 79 -0.93 -3.95 -9.60
N GLY A 80 -1.44 -4.85 -10.44
CA GLY A 80 -1.00 -6.25 -10.55
C GLY A 80 0.44 -6.51 -11.00
N ALA A 81 1.29 -5.49 -11.13
CA ALA A 81 2.68 -5.64 -11.58
C ALA A 81 3.70 -4.92 -10.68
N SER A 82 3.48 -4.92 -9.36
CA SER A 82 4.47 -4.48 -8.34
C SER A 82 4.46 -3.00 -7.98
N TRP A 83 3.27 -2.38 -8.02
CA TRP A 83 3.09 -1.05 -7.47
C TRP A 83 1.84 -1.02 -6.60
N ALA A 84 1.99 -0.39 -5.45
CA ALA A 84 0.89 0.03 -4.62
C ALA A 84 1.05 1.54 -4.38
N GLU A 85 -0.05 2.25 -4.31
CA GLU A 85 -0.08 3.70 -4.10
C GLU A 85 -1.03 4.01 -2.95
N ASP A 86 -0.55 4.81 -2.00
CA ASP A 86 -1.39 5.34 -0.93
C ASP A 86 -2.15 6.55 -1.45
N LEU A 87 -3.46 6.39 -1.63
CA LEU A 87 -4.37 7.48 -2.03
C LEU A 87 -4.77 8.34 -0.83
N GLY A 88 -4.29 8.00 0.37
CA GLY A 88 -4.39 8.80 1.57
C GLY A 88 -5.50 8.38 2.53
N PRO A 89 -5.63 9.12 3.64
CA PRO A 89 -6.55 8.82 4.71
C PRO A 89 -8.01 9.08 4.32
N VAL A 90 -8.87 8.11 4.60
CA VAL A 90 -10.32 8.22 4.54
C VAL A 90 -10.87 8.09 5.96
N TRP A 91 -11.50 9.16 6.43
CA TRP A 91 -12.11 9.24 7.76
C TRP A 91 -13.45 8.50 7.78
N LEU A 92 -13.40 7.17 7.76
CA LEU A 92 -14.57 6.31 7.82
C LEU A 92 -14.54 5.44 9.06
N ASN A 93 -15.62 5.49 9.83
CA ASN A 93 -15.73 4.74 11.07
C ASN A 93 -15.82 3.22 10.84
N ARG A 94 -16.23 2.75 9.65
CA ARG A 94 -16.32 1.32 9.28
C ARG A 94 -16.23 1.08 7.76
N PRO A 95 -15.70 -0.08 7.30
CA PRO A 95 -15.49 -0.42 5.89
C PRO A 95 -16.78 -0.78 5.10
N ASP A 96 -17.97 -0.64 5.70
CA ASP A 96 -19.27 -1.03 5.13
C ASP A 96 -20.12 0.14 4.62
N GLU A 97 -19.57 1.35 4.47
CA GLU A 97 -20.35 2.52 4.05
C GLU A 97 -20.48 2.69 2.52
N PRO A 98 -21.67 3.10 2.01
CA PRO A 98 -21.88 3.57 0.63
C PRO A 98 -20.88 4.64 0.16
N LYS A 99 -20.25 5.35 1.09
CA LYS A 99 -19.18 6.32 0.83
C LYS A 99 -17.91 5.69 0.25
N LEU A 100 -17.51 4.49 0.70
CA LEU A 100 -16.38 3.77 0.12
C LEU A 100 -16.64 3.42 -1.35
N LEU A 101 -17.88 3.02 -1.66
CA LEU A 101 -18.31 2.74 -3.03
C LEU A 101 -18.37 3.99 -3.91
N GLN A 102 -18.78 5.14 -3.36
CA GLN A 102 -18.73 6.42 -4.08
C GLN A 102 -17.27 6.88 -4.32
N LEU A 103 -16.40 6.75 -3.32
CA LEU A 103 -15.00 7.09 -3.43
C LEU A 103 -14.28 6.21 -4.46
N ALA A 104 -14.51 4.89 -4.39
CA ALA A 104 -13.98 3.95 -5.38
C ALA A 104 -14.48 4.27 -6.79
N ARG A 105 -15.72 4.74 -6.96
CA ARG A 105 -16.26 5.18 -8.26
C ARG A 105 -15.56 6.43 -8.76
N ALA A 106 -15.42 7.46 -7.92
CA ALA A 106 -14.75 8.70 -8.30
C ALA A 106 -13.30 8.44 -8.73
N LEU A 107 -12.57 7.62 -7.98
CA LEU A 107 -11.19 7.26 -8.30
C LEU A 107 -11.09 6.38 -9.55
N ALA A 108 -12.03 5.44 -9.74
CA ALA A 108 -12.06 4.65 -10.96
C ALA A 108 -12.31 5.54 -12.18
N GLU A 109 -13.21 6.52 -12.09
CA GLU A 109 -13.45 7.49 -13.17
C GLU A 109 -12.22 8.36 -13.45
N GLU A 110 -11.57 8.90 -12.41
CA GLU A 110 -10.37 9.72 -12.52
C GLU A 110 -9.21 8.99 -13.21
N HIS A 111 -9.01 7.72 -12.88
CA HIS A 111 -7.92 6.90 -13.43
C HIS A 111 -8.32 6.04 -14.65
N GLY A 112 -9.55 6.19 -15.16
CA GLY A 112 -10.03 5.45 -16.33
C GLY A 112 -10.27 3.96 -16.10
N TYR A 113 -10.46 3.52 -14.86
CA TYR A 113 -10.79 2.14 -14.49
C TYR A 113 -12.29 1.85 -14.58
N HIS A 114 -12.63 0.60 -14.91
CA HIS A 114 -14.00 0.11 -14.86
C HIS A 114 -14.24 -0.71 -13.60
N LEU A 115 -15.09 -0.19 -12.70
CA LEU A 115 -15.54 -0.96 -11.54
C LEU A 115 -16.45 -2.10 -11.99
N ARG A 116 -16.09 -3.33 -11.61
CA ARG A 116 -16.95 -4.50 -11.76
C ARG A 116 -17.35 -5.01 -10.39
N LYS A 117 -18.65 -5.22 -10.20
CA LYS A 117 -19.12 -5.98 -9.05
C LYS A 117 -18.64 -7.42 -9.20
N ASN A 118 -17.99 -7.96 -8.18
CA ASN A 118 -17.63 -9.37 -8.16
C ASN A 118 -18.94 -10.19 -8.11
N PRO A 119 -19.25 -11.05 -9.10
CA PRO A 119 -20.49 -11.83 -9.11
C PRO A 119 -20.58 -12.84 -7.95
N SER A 120 -19.48 -13.10 -7.25
CA SER A 120 -19.38 -14.06 -6.15
C SER A 120 -19.77 -13.50 -4.77
N ARG A 121 -20.26 -12.24 -4.68
CA ARG A 121 -20.76 -11.60 -3.45
C ARG A 121 -22.02 -10.75 -3.68
#